data_AF-A0ABD6B7Q9-F1
#
_entry.id   AF-A0ABD6B7Q9-F1
#
_cell.length_a   1.000
_cell.length_b   1.000
_cell.length_c   1.000
_cell.angle_alpha   90.00
_cell.angle_beta   90.00
_cell.angle_gamma   90.00
#
_symmetry.space_group_name_H-M   'P 1'
#
loop_
_entity.id
_entity.type
_entity.pdbx_description
1 polymer ?
#
loop_
_entity_poly.entity_id
_entity_poly.type
_entity_poly.pdbx_seq_one_letter_code
_entity_poly.pdbx_strand_id
1 'polypeptide(L)' 'MSNLIVKAAVKEYLDEKNVASDFYDALDEEVEELLDDAARRAEENDRKTVQPRDL' A
#
# COMPACT_ATOMS: atom_id res chain seq x y z
N MET A 1 3.24 -4.08 12.29
CA MET A 1 2.48 -4.04 11.04
C MET A 1 1.49 -2.90 11.17
N SER A 2 1.83 -1.78 10.54
CA SER A 2 1.03 -0.56 10.50
C SER A 2 -0.10 -0.75 9.50
N ASN A 3 -1.36 -0.43 9.86
CA ASN A 3 -2.43 -0.38 8.87
C ASN A 3 -2.21 0.81 7.93
N LEU A 4 -1.75 0.55 6.72
CA LEU A 4 -1.50 1.50 5.64
C LEU A 4 -2.80 1.83 4.89
N ILE A 5 -3.78 0.92 4.92
CA ILE A 5 -5.04 1.10 4.20
C ILE A 5 -6.21 1.55 5.09
N VAL A 6 -7.11 2.35 4.51
CA VAL A 6 -8.38 2.73 5.14
C VAL A 6 -9.48 1.77 4.67
N LYS A 7 -9.87 0.81 5.51
CA LYS A 7 -10.86 -0.23 5.17
C LYS A 7 -12.19 0.33 4.62
N ALA A 8 -12.62 1.49 5.13
CA ALA A 8 -13.83 2.16 4.64
C ALA A 8 -13.72 2.61 3.17
N ALA A 9 -12.59 3.20 2.79
CA ALA A 9 -12.34 3.64 1.41
C ALA A 9 -12.24 2.44 0.46
N VAL A 10 -11.66 1.33 0.93
CA VAL A 10 -11.61 0.07 0.16
C VAL A 10 -13.02 -0.48 -0.09
N LYS A 11 -13.90 -0.46 0.92
CA LYS A 11 -15.31 -0.87 0.75
C LYS A 11 -16.05 0.04 -0.22
N GLU A 12 -15.86 1.35 -0.09
CA GLU A 12 -16.49 2.33 -0.99
C GLU A 12 -16.05 2.11 -2.44
N TYR A 13 -14.77 1.86 -2.69
CA TYR A 13 -14.24 1.59 -4.02
C TYR A 13 -14.76 0.27 -4.62
N LEU A 14 -14.92 -0.77 -3.79
CA LEU A 14 -15.40 -2.08 -4.22
C LEU A 14 -16.94 -2.19 -4.31
N ASP A 15 -17.65 -1.13 -3.93
CA ASP A 15 -19.11 -0.96 -4.09
C ASP A 15 -19.93 -2.16 -3.61
N GLU A 16 -20.66 -2.86 -4.49
CA GLU A 16 -21.56 -3.96 -4.16
C GLU A 16 -20.84 -5.26 -3.72
N LYS A 17 -19.51 -5.27 -3.59
CA LYS A 17 -18.76 -6.46 -3.19
C LYS A 17 -18.67 -6.56 -1.67
N ASN A 18 -19.06 -7.74 -1.16
CA ASN A 18 -18.67 -8.13 0.18
C ASN A 18 -17.16 -8.37 0.20
N VAL A 19 -16.47 -7.76 1.17
CA VAL A 19 -15.03 -7.90 1.35
C VAL A 19 -14.78 -8.81 2.54
N ALA A 20 -14.04 -9.89 2.32
CA ALA A 20 -13.64 -10.79 3.39
C ALA A 20 -12.67 -10.10 4.37
N SER A 21 -12.66 -10.52 5.63
CA SER A 21 -11.86 -9.82 6.66
C SER A 21 -10.35 -9.95 6.43
N ASP A 22 -9.91 -11.10 5.92
CA ASP A 22 -8.53 -11.44 5.56
C ASP A 22 -8.02 -10.69 4.32
N PHE A 23 -8.92 -10.28 3.42
CA PHE A 23 -8.56 -9.46 2.26
C PHE A 23 -7.87 -8.16 2.67
N TYR A 24 -8.28 -7.54 3.78
CA TYR A 24 -7.64 -6.30 4.23
C TYR A 24 -6.21 -6.51 4.66
N ASP A 25 -5.90 -7.64 5.29
CA ASP A 25 -4.56 -7.93 5.77
C ASP A 25 -3.65 -8.22 4.56
N ALA A 26 -4.13 -8.97 3.58
CA ALA A 26 -3.42 -9.21 2.33
C ALA A 26 -3.18 -7.92 1.53
N LEU A 27 -4.17 -7.03 1.45
CA LEU A 27 -4.01 -5.74 0.76
C LEU A 27 -3.03 -4.81 1.50
N ASP A 28 -3.01 -4.86 2.83
CA ASP A 28 -2.06 -4.06 3.63
C ASP A 28 -0.62 -4.52 3.40
N GLU A 29 -0.39 -5.84 3.33
CA GLU A 29 0.91 -6.45 3.01
C GLU A 29 1.40 -6.03 1.61
N GLU A 30 0.55 -6.08 0.59
CA GLU A 30 0.90 -5.64 -0.77
C GLU A 30 1.27 -4.15 -0.82
N VAL A 31 0.58 -3.30 -0.05
CA VAL A 31 0.90 -1.86 0.04
C VAL A 31 2.19 -1.63 0.82
N GLU A 32 2.47 -2.40 1.87
CA GLU A 32 3.72 -2.35 2.62
C GLU A 32 4.90 -2.70 1.72
N GLU A 33 4.83 -3.82 0.99
CA GLU A 33 5.87 -4.22 0.04
C GLU A 33 6.10 -3.16 -1.04
N LEU A 34 5.03 -2.58 -1.61
CA LEU A 34 5.14 -1.53 -2.62
C LEU A 34 5.85 -0.28 -2.09
N LEU A 35 5.55 0.14 -0.85
CA LEU A 35 6.18 1.30 -0.22
C LEU A 35 7.63 1.04 0.16
N ASP A 36 7.95 -0.15 0.65
CA ASP A 36 9.33 -0.56 0.95
C ASP A 36 10.19 -0.56 -0.31
N ASP A 37 9.66 -1.06 -1.41
CA ASP A 37 10.34 -1.04 -2.70
C ASP A 37 10.56 0.38 -3.22
N ALA A 38 9.56 1.26 -3.06
CA ALA A 38 9.69 2.66 -3.44
C ALA A 38 10.71 3.41 -2.56
N ALA A 39 10.72 3.15 -1.26
CA ALA A 39 11.73 3.70 -0.35
C ALA A 39 13.14 3.22 -0.74
N ARG A 40 13.30 1.92 -1.02
CA ARG A 40 14.55 1.33 -1.47
C ARG A 40 15.07 1.96 -2.76
N ARG A 41 14.21 2.12 -3.78
CA ARG A 41 14.60 2.78 -5.06
C ARG A 41 15.01 4.24 -4.84
N ALA A 42 14.35 4.96 -3.93
CA ALA A 42 14.75 6.32 -3.58
C ALA A 42 16.14 6.35 -2.91
N GLU A 43 16.38 5.44 -1.96
CA GLU A 43 17.67 5.31 -1.26
C GLU A 43 18.81 4.91 -2.20
N GLU A 44 18.59 3.93 -3.09
CA GLU A 44 19.54 3.51 -4.13
C GLU A 44 19.94 4.65 -5.09
N ASN A 45 19.14 5.71 -5.15
CA ASN A 45 19.40 6.91 -5.94
C ASN A 45 19.82 8.12 -5.08
N ASP A 46 20.31 7.90 -3.86
CA ASP A 46 20.77 8.92 -2.91
C ASP A 46 19.69 9.98 -2.58
N ARG A 47 18.41 9.60 -2.62
CA ARG A 47 17.29 10.50 -2.33
C ARG A 47 16.55 10.12 -1.06
N LYS A 48 16.18 11.14 -0.28
CA LYS A 48 15.26 11.00 0.88
C LYS A 48 13.78 11.19 0.51
N THR A 49 13.52 11.65 -0.70
CA THR A 49 12.17 11.90 -1.20
C THR A 49 11.79 10.77 -2.16
N VAL A 50 10.79 9.98 -1.76
CA VAL A 50 10.09 9.04 -2.64
C VAL A 50 9.32 9.83 -3.70
N GLN A 51 9.43 9.40 -4.95
CA GLN A 51 8.86 10.05 -6.13
C GLN A 51 7.97 9.06 -6.90
N PRO A 52 7.10 9.54 -7.81
CA PRO A 52 6.25 8.65 -8.60
C PRO A 52 7.00 7.59 -9.42
N ARG A 53 8.26 7.83 -9.78
CA ARG A 53 9.13 6.87 -10.48
C ARG A 53 9.66 5.74 -9.59
N ASP A 54 9.52 5.89 -8.29
CA ASP A 54 9.92 4.88 -7.32
C ASP A 54 8.77 3.89 -7.04
N LEU A 55 7.52 4.21 -7.42
CA LEU A 55 6.40 3.28 -7.36
C LEU A 55 6.52 2.22 -8.46
#